data_AF-A0A9P5C300-F1
#
_entry.id   AF-A0A9P5C300-F1
#
_cell.length_a   1.000
_cell.length_b   1.000
_cell.length_c   1.000
_cell.angle_alpha   90.00
_cell.angle_beta   90.00
_cell.angle_gamma   90.00
#
_symmetry.space_group_name_H-M   'P 1'
#
loop_
_entity.id
_entity.type
_entity.pdbx_description
1 polymer ?
#
loop_
_entity_poly.entity_id
_entity_poly.type
_entity_poly.pdbx_seq_one_letter_code
_entity_poly.pdbx_strand_id
1 'polypeptide(L)'
;MQQSQPQFRGRCADALATLVLTRLTDLRSLELGEGFLRYSLFLPQLLKRTDYLFPELRHVVLGDKGIELRTSVAYMDLHLIRPVFYSSSISEFECSMTQPWRFQWSDAKPPRSTTLTSLTLFRTNISRATLGELLSATPKLRYLYFEHEFVFNAATSTGPSLSPYLGVDELNTALFPVRDTLEECHFILRLGPGSISTTEYPLASVPFPAVQGTLTMLKFMPRLAKIEVPMTMLLGWYPNFAARLEEVLPHGIVHLTLRDDLVRYCPWVAPSNAEKKVMRIAEYIQGRAFHAAHLQSLKVRLTSAKRSLVHSVGALNISTTGRGSTTSLTRGKKSETYGWQFEMAKPTLTSPTTVCHTARKDSVFRPMSPLSESCWPDANFF
;
A
#
# COMPACT_ATOMS: atom_id res chain seq x y z
N MET A 1 -36.16 37.67 1.41
CA MET A 1 -36.25 36.54 2.37
C MET A 1 -34.86 36.29 2.95
N GLN A 2 -34.55 36.88 4.11
CA GLN A 2 -33.31 36.58 4.83
C GLN A 2 -33.46 35.19 5.45
N GLN A 3 -32.78 34.20 4.86
CA GLN A 3 -32.64 32.88 5.47
C GLN A 3 -31.88 33.04 6.80
N SER A 4 -32.37 32.35 7.82
CA SER A 4 -32.06 32.57 9.21
C SER A 4 -30.58 32.34 9.58
N GLN A 5 -30.10 33.09 10.58
CA GLN A 5 -28.76 33.07 11.20
C GLN A 5 -28.15 31.69 11.57
N PRO A 6 -28.89 30.62 11.95
CA PRO A 6 -28.26 29.34 12.33
C PRO A 6 -27.49 28.66 11.20
N GLN A 7 -27.74 28.99 9.93
CA GLN A 7 -26.97 28.42 8.82
C GLN A 7 -25.50 28.89 8.80
N PHE A 8 -25.17 30.05 9.38
CA PHE A 8 -23.82 30.63 9.30
C PHE A 8 -22.89 30.28 10.47
N ARG A 9 -23.37 29.56 11.50
CA ARG A 9 -22.49 29.09 12.59
C ARG A 9 -21.43 28.13 12.03
N GLY A 10 -20.16 28.52 12.12
CA GLY A 10 -19.00 27.80 11.55
C GLY A 10 -18.58 28.24 10.15
N ARG A 11 -19.44 28.94 9.38
CA ARG A 11 -19.16 29.36 7.99
C ARG A 11 -18.21 30.55 7.86
N CYS A 12 -18.02 31.31 8.94
CA CYS A 12 -17.07 32.42 8.98
C CYS A 12 -15.61 31.94 8.83
N ALA A 13 -15.28 30.77 9.39
CA ALA A 13 -13.93 30.21 9.32
C ALA A 13 -13.53 29.84 7.88
N ASP A 14 -14.44 29.22 7.12
CA ASP A 14 -14.24 28.85 5.72
C ASP A 14 -14.02 30.08 4.82
N ALA A 15 -14.83 31.14 5.00
CA ALA A 15 -14.70 32.36 4.23
C ALA A 15 -13.40 33.13 4.56
N LEU A 16 -13.05 33.23 5.86
CA LEU A 16 -11.82 33.86 6.30
C LEU A 16 -10.59 33.08 5.81
N ALA A 17 -10.58 31.76 5.95
CA ALA A 17 -9.52 30.91 5.43
C ALA A 17 -9.34 31.11 3.92
N THR A 18 -10.45 31.12 3.17
CA THR A 18 -10.42 31.39 1.73
C THR A 18 -9.83 32.76 1.41
N LEU A 19 -10.25 33.82 2.11
CA LEU A 19 -9.72 35.17 1.90
C LEU A 19 -8.22 35.25 2.18
N VAL A 20 -7.75 34.63 3.26
CA VAL A 20 -6.32 34.58 3.59
C VAL A 20 -5.56 33.79 2.53
N LEU A 21 -6.05 32.59 2.16
CA LEU A 21 -5.42 31.73 1.16
C LEU A 21 -5.26 32.47 -0.17
N THR A 22 -6.27 33.20 -0.65
CA THR A 22 -6.18 33.93 -1.94
C THR A 22 -5.10 35.01 -1.99
N ARG A 23 -4.47 35.38 -0.86
CA ARG A 23 -3.34 36.33 -0.81
C ARG A 23 -1.97 35.65 -0.86
N LEU A 24 -1.92 34.32 -0.77
CA LEU A 24 -0.69 33.54 -0.70
C LEU A 24 -0.35 32.95 -2.08
N THR A 25 0.14 33.76 -3.01
CA THR A 25 0.43 33.31 -4.39
C THR A 25 1.58 32.31 -4.50
N ASP A 26 2.52 32.34 -3.56
CA ASP A 26 3.69 31.46 -3.53
C ASP A 26 3.48 30.21 -2.64
N LEU A 27 2.22 29.86 -2.36
CA LEU A 27 1.86 28.74 -1.50
C LEU A 27 2.30 27.40 -2.13
N ARG A 28 3.22 26.69 -1.47
CA ARG A 28 3.76 25.40 -1.93
C ARG A 28 3.13 24.17 -1.27
N SER A 29 2.63 24.34 -0.05
CA SER A 29 1.97 23.29 0.72
C SER A 29 0.73 23.85 1.40
N LEU A 30 -0.36 23.10 1.36
CA LEU A 30 -1.65 23.45 1.96
C LEU A 30 -2.12 22.29 2.85
N GLU A 31 -2.16 22.53 4.16
CA GLU A 31 -2.68 21.58 5.14
C GLU A 31 -3.96 22.11 5.77
N LEU A 32 -5.05 21.36 5.62
CA LEU A 32 -6.38 21.69 6.12
C LEU A 32 -6.90 20.54 6.97
N GLY A 33 -6.99 20.75 8.28
CA GLY A 33 -7.56 19.77 9.22
C GLY A 33 -9.07 19.56 9.04
N GLU A 34 -9.63 18.52 9.68
CA GLU A 34 -11.04 18.11 9.51
C GLU A 34 -12.02 19.23 9.86
N GLY A 35 -11.65 20.10 10.81
CA GLY A 35 -12.45 21.26 11.20
C GLY A 35 -12.74 22.23 10.05
N PHE A 36 -11.82 22.38 9.09
CA PHE A 36 -12.02 23.22 7.90
C PHE A 36 -12.78 22.51 6.79
N LEU A 37 -12.69 21.19 6.72
CA LEU A 37 -13.37 20.40 5.69
C LEU A 37 -14.85 20.23 5.99
N ARG A 38 -15.23 20.30 7.27
CA ARG A 38 -16.60 20.15 7.72
C ARG A 38 -17.46 21.33 7.26
N TYR A 39 -18.38 21.06 6.33
CA TYR A 39 -19.33 22.03 5.76
C TYR A 39 -18.67 23.18 4.97
N SER A 40 -17.46 22.99 4.43
CA SER A 40 -16.83 24.00 3.57
C SER A 40 -17.59 24.15 2.26
N LEU A 41 -17.86 25.40 1.88
CA LEU A 41 -18.46 25.79 0.61
C LEU A 41 -17.44 26.50 -0.31
N PHE A 42 -16.47 27.20 0.28
CA PHE A 42 -15.52 28.02 -0.46
C PHE A 42 -14.22 27.28 -0.80
N LEU A 43 -13.69 26.43 0.08
CA LEU A 43 -12.50 25.63 -0.21
C LEU A 43 -12.63 24.79 -1.50
N PRO A 44 -13.74 24.08 -1.81
CA PRO A 44 -13.82 23.35 -3.06
C PRO A 44 -13.75 24.28 -4.28
N GLN A 45 -14.27 25.50 -4.19
CA GLN A 45 -14.22 26.47 -5.29
C GLN A 45 -12.82 27.06 -5.46
N LEU A 46 -12.12 27.27 -4.35
CA LEU A 46 -10.72 27.69 -4.35
C LEU A 46 -9.82 26.59 -4.93
N LEU A 47 -10.01 25.33 -4.52
CA LEU A 47 -9.24 24.20 -5.03
C LEU A 47 -9.46 23.94 -6.53
N LYS A 48 -10.67 24.22 -7.07
CA LYS A 48 -10.92 24.19 -8.52
C LYS A 48 -10.10 25.21 -9.31
N ARG A 49 -9.61 26.25 -8.66
CA ARG A 49 -8.80 27.33 -9.25
C ARG A 49 -7.36 27.29 -8.78
N THR A 50 -6.92 26.17 -8.19
CA THR A 50 -5.58 26.02 -7.62
C THR A 50 -4.50 26.42 -8.60
N ASP A 51 -4.55 25.94 -9.84
CA ASP A 51 -3.49 26.19 -10.82
C ASP A 51 -3.32 27.70 -11.14
N TYR A 52 -4.38 28.49 -11.01
CA TYR A 52 -4.33 29.93 -11.20
C TYR A 52 -3.97 30.69 -9.92
N LEU A 53 -4.54 30.28 -8.78
CA LEU A 53 -4.35 30.98 -7.50
C LEU A 53 -3.03 30.62 -6.81
N PHE A 54 -2.58 29.37 -6.99
CA PHE A 54 -1.44 28.74 -6.34
C PHE A 54 -0.65 27.90 -7.36
N PRO A 55 -0.03 28.53 -8.37
CA PRO A 55 0.70 27.82 -9.41
C PRO A 55 1.87 26.98 -8.87
N GLU A 56 2.38 27.33 -7.68
CA GLU A 56 3.47 26.62 -7.01
C GLU A 56 2.99 25.56 -6.00
N LEU A 57 1.68 25.32 -5.87
CA LEU A 57 1.15 24.36 -4.90
C LEU A 57 1.46 22.93 -5.34
N ARG A 58 2.30 22.25 -4.56
CA ARG A 58 2.79 20.89 -4.85
C ARG A 58 2.25 19.84 -3.88
N HIS A 59 1.97 20.23 -2.65
CA HIS A 59 1.57 19.33 -1.57
C HIS A 59 0.26 19.77 -0.94
N VAL A 60 -0.71 18.86 -0.87
CA VAL A 60 -2.02 19.12 -0.26
C VAL A 60 -2.33 18.04 0.77
N VAL A 61 -2.70 18.45 1.97
CA VAL A 61 -3.12 17.58 3.08
C VAL A 61 -4.54 17.97 3.50
N LEU A 62 -5.48 17.02 3.40
CA LEU A 62 -6.87 17.21 3.80
C LEU A 62 -7.26 16.21 4.90
N GLY A 63 -7.40 16.70 6.12
CA GLY A 63 -7.80 15.94 7.30
C GLY A 63 -6.70 15.87 8.35
N ASP A 64 -7.02 15.31 9.51
CA ASP A 64 -6.14 15.33 10.67
C ASP A 64 -5.40 14.00 10.85
N LYS A 65 -4.07 14.07 10.88
CA LYS A 65 -3.19 12.93 11.16
C LYS A 65 -3.32 12.42 12.61
N GLY A 66 -3.82 13.26 13.51
CA GLY A 66 -4.05 12.93 14.93
C GLY A 66 -5.40 12.24 15.16
N ILE A 67 -5.43 11.22 16.03
CA ILE A 67 -6.69 10.63 16.50
C ILE A 67 -7.27 11.54 17.57
N GLU A 68 -8.20 12.42 17.20
CA GLU A 68 -9.00 13.13 18.18
C GLU A 68 -10.20 12.27 18.59
N LEU A 69 -10.12 11.68 19.79
CA LEU A 69 -11.12 10.74 20.34
C LEU A 69 -12.51 11.37 20.57
N ARG A 70 -12.62 12.71 20.49
CA ARG A 70 -13.85 13.46 20.78
C ARG A 70 -14.69 13.77 19.54
N THR A 71 -14.09 13.73 18.35
CA THR A 71 -14.71 14.06 17.07
C THR A 71 -15.01 12.78 16.32
N SER A 72 -16.03 12.07 16.82
CA SER A 72 -16.57 10.89 16.15
C SER A 72 -17.28 11.33 14.86
N VAL A 73 -16.72 10.93 13.72
CA VAL A 73 -17.23 11.14 12.35
C VAL A 73 -17.13 12.57 11.83
N ALA A 74 -15.98 12.90 11.23
CA ALA A 74 -15.86 14.04 10.34
C ALA A 74 -16.44 13.67 8.97
N TYR A 75 -17.57 14.29 8.63
CA TYR A 75 -18.09 14.28 7.27
C TYR A 75 -17.16 15.09 6.37
N MET A 76 -16.57 14.46 5.35
CA MET A 76 -15.88 15.15 4.27
C MET A 76 -16.68 15.02 2.97
N ASP A 77 -16.99 16.14 2.33
CA ASP A 77 -17.51 16.15 0.97
C ASP A 77 -16.41 15.71 0.00
N LEU A 78 -16.55 14.55 -0.62
CA LEU A 78 -15.56 14.04 -1.58
C LEU A 78 -15.46 14.87 -2.86
N HIS A 79 -16.38 15.82 -3.11
CA HIS A 79 -16.18 16.84 -4.14
C HIS A 79 -14.99 17.75 -3.83
N LEU A 80 -14.57 17.88 -2.57
CA LEU A 80 -13.39 18.66 -2.15
C LEU A 80 -12.08 18.11 -2.71
N ILE A 81 -11.97 16.78 -2.83
CA ILE A 81 -10.71 16.16 -3.23
C ILE A 81 -10.54 16.13 -4.76
N ARG A 82 -11.63 16.16 -5.52
CA ARG A 82 -11.59 16.02 -6.99
C ARG A 82 -10.64 17.02 -7.66
N PRO A 83 -10.67 18.33 -7.34
CA PRO A 83 -9.81 19.31 -8.00
C PRO A 83 -8.32 18.98 -7.93
N VAL A 84 -7.87 18.29 -6.88
CA VAL A 84 -6.48 17.86 -6.72
C VAL A 84 -6.04 16.98 -7.89
N PHE A 85 -6.93 16.11 -8.39
CA PHE A 85 -6.64 15.21 -9.51
C PHE A 85 -6.64 15.90 -10.88
N TYR A 86 -7.18 17.12 -10.97
CA TYR A 86 -7.14 17.95 -12.18
C TYR A 86 -6.00 18.96 -12.19
N SER A 87 -5.36 19.20 -11.03
CA SER A 87 -4.29 20.18 -10.91
C SER A 87 -3.06 19.77 -11.72
N SER A 88 -2.41 20.77 -12.32
CA SER A 88 -1.16 20.65 -13.06
C SER A 88 0.09 20.85 -12.22
N SER A 89 -0.04 21.25 -10.96
CA SER A 89 1.11 21.54 -10.06
C SER A 89 1.22 20.55 -8.90
N ILE A 90 0.11 19.98 -8.43
CA ILE A 90 0.10 19.12 -7.25
C ILE A 90 0.76 17.77 -7.58
N SER A 91 1.79 17.42 -6.81
CA SER A 91 2.55 16.16 -6.91
C SER A 91 2.34 15.23 -5.72
N GLU A 92 1.94 15.77 -4.57
CA GLU A 92 1.75 15.03 -3.32
C GLU A 92 0.39 15.33 -2.72
N PHE A 93 -0.39 14.30 -2.46
CA PHE A 93 -1.72 14.42 -1.88
C PHE A 93 -1.90 13.47 -0.70
N GLU A 94 -2.31 14.02 0.43
CA GLU A 94 -2.67 13.25 1.61
C GLU A 94 -4.11 13.56 2.01
N CYS A 95 -4.90 12.54 2.33
CA CYS A 95 -6.22 12.77 2.88
C CYS A 95 -6.77 11.66 3.78
N SER A 96 -7.59 12.07 4.75
CA SER A 96 -8.52 11.20 5.48
C SER A 96 -9.84 11.12 4.74
N MET A 97 -10.41 9.93 4.57
CA MET A 97 -11.69 9.74 3.87
C MET A 97 -12.60 8.76 4.61
N THR A 98 -13.80 9.22 4.97
CA THR A 98 -14.81 8.43 5.67
C THR A 98 -16.12 8.29 4.85
N GLN A 99 -16.60 7.06 4.69
CA GLN A 99 -17.90 6.67 4.12
C GLN A 99 -19.06 7.11 5.04
N PRO A 100 -20.30 7.31 4.54
CA PRO A 100 -21.01 6.55 3.48
C PRO A 100 -20.95 7.10 2.04
N TRP A 101 -20.16 8.12 1.73
CA TRP A 101 -20.28 8.85 0.45
C TRP A 101 -19.77 8.04 -0.74
N ARG A 102 -20.57 8.02 -1.82
CA ARG A 102 -20.16 7.46 -3.11
C ARG A 102 -19.29 8.49 -3.80
N PHE A 103 -18.00 8.19 -3.90
CA PHE A 103 -17.12 8.89 -4.82
C PHE A 103 -17.58 8.58 -6.24
N GLN A 104 -17.68 9.62 -7.07
CA GLN A 104 -17.96 9.50 -8.49
C GLN A 104 -17.21 10.63 -9.18
N TRP A 105 -16.68 10.39 -10.37
CA TRP A 105 -16.14 11.49 -11.16
C TRP A 105 -17.28 12.33 -11.74
N SER A 106 -17.03 13.62 -11.99
CA SER A 106 -18.04 14.49 -12.59
C SER A 106 -18.32 14.11 -14.05
N ASP A 107 -17.28 13.62 -14.74
CA ASP A 107 -17.33 13.16 -16.12
C ASP A 107 -17.38 11.63 -16.18
N ALA A 108 -17.83 11.10 -17.32
CA ALA A 108 -17.90 9.66 -17.57
C ALA A 108 -16.53 8.95 -17.52
N LYS A 109 -15.42 9.69 -17.62
CA LYS A 109 -14.06 9.17 -17.49
C LYS A 109 -13.36 9.83 -16.31
N PRO A 110 -12.59 9.07 -15.51
CA PRO A 110 -11.76 9.64 -14.46
C PRO A 110 -10.74 10.62 -15.06
N PRO A 111 -10.40 11.72 -14.36
CA PRO A 111 -9.27 12.56 -14.75
C PRO A 111 -7.99 11.74 -14.76
N ARG A 112 -6.97 12.17 -15.50
CA ARG A 112 -5.65 11.54 -15.48
C ARG A 112 -4.63 12.57 -15.02
N SER A 113 -4.37 12.61 -13.72
CA SER A 113 -3.34 13.48 -13.17
C SER A 113 -1.98 13.08 -13.76
N THR A 114 -1.27 14.06 -14.31
CA THR A 114 0.05 13.85 -14.92
C THR A 114 1.20 14.24 -13.99
N THR A 115 0.89 14.79 -12.83
CA THR A 115 1.84 15.33 -11.85
C THR A 115 1.80 14.61 -10.51
N LEU A 116 0.65 14.02 -10.13
CA LEU A 116 0.52 13.35 -8.84
C LEU A 116 1.35 12.06 -8.80
N THR A 117 2.38 12.07 -7.94
CA THR A 117 3.33 10.96 -7.75
C THR A 117 3.23 10.32 -6.37
N SER A 118 2.62 10.99 -5.39
CA SER A 118 2.45 10.50 -4.02
C SER A 118 1.00 10.64 -3.55
N LEU A 119 0.45 9.54 -3.02
CA LEU A 119 -0.90 9.48 -2.47
C LEU A 119 -0.87 8.81 -1.08
N THR A 120 -1.29 9.54 -0.06
CA THR A 120 -1.40 9.05 1.32
C THR A 120 -2.86 9.09 1.75
N LEU A 121 -3.49 7.94 1.82
CA LEU A 121 -4.82 7.77 2.40
C LEU A 121 -4.66 7.26 3.83
N PHE A 122 -4.88 8.14 4.80
CA PHE A 122 -4.74 7.79 6.21
C PHE A 122 -6.11 7.69 6.88
N ARG A 123 -6.26 6.74 7.82
CA ARG A 123 -7.50 6.57 8.61
C ARG A 123 -8.77 6.47 7.75
N THR A 124 -8.66 5.84 6.59
CA THR A 124 -9.77 5.79 5.63
C THR A 124 -10.59 4.50 5.77
N ASN A 125 -11.88 4.55 5.47
CA ASN A 125 -12.73 3.36 5.33
C ASN A 125 -13.34 3.26 3.92
N ILE A 126 -12.70 3.83 2.89
CA ILE A 126 -13.18 3.73 1.51
C ILE A 126 -13.16 2.28 1.00
N SER A 127 -14.10 1.95 0.12
CA SER A 127 -14.15 0.63 -0.51
C SER A 127 -12.97 0.43 -1.48
N ARG A 128 -12.70 -0.83 -1.84
CA ARG A 128 -11.69 -1.17 -2.86
C ARG A 128 -12.03 -0.58 -4.23
N ALA A 129 -13.31 -0.49 -4.57
CA ALA A 129 -13.78 0.16 -5.79
C ALA A 129 -13.42 1.65 -5.82
N THR A 130 -13.69 2.38 -4.74
CA THR A 130 -13.31 3.80 -4.64
C THR A 130 -11.79 3.98 -4.69
N LEU A 131 -11.02 3.12 -4.03
CA LEU A 131 -9.56 3.13 -4.17
C LEU A 131 -9.14 2.93 -5.64
N GLY A 132 -9.74 1.98 -6.34
CA GLY A 132 -9.47 1.73 -7.76
C GLY A 132 -9.79 2.94 -8.65
N GLU A 133 -10.86 3.67 -8.36
CA GLU A 133 -11.20 4.92 -9.06
C GLU A 133 -10.14 6.01 -8.84
N LEU A 134 -9.66 6.19 -7.61
CA LEU A 134 -8.59 7.15 -7.28
C LEU A 134 -7.26 6.77 -7.95
N LEU A 135 -6.91 5.48 -7.93
CA LEU A 135 -5.69 4.97 -8.56
C LEU A 135 -5.75 5.04 -10.08
N SER A 136 -6.92 4.82 -10.68
CA SER A 136 -7.14 5.02 -12.12
C SER A 136 -6.90 6.46 -12.56
N ALA A 137 -7.12 7.42 -11.65
CA ALA A 137 -6.88 8.83 -11.91
C ALA A 137 -5.42 9.28 -11.72
N THR A 138 -4.54 8.39 -11.28
CA THR A 138 -3.15 8.71 -10.90
C THR A 138 -2.14 7.80 -11.61
N PRO A 139 -2.10 7.80 -12.96
CA PRO A 139 -1.31 6.85 -13.74
C PRO A 139 0.22 7.01 -13.61
N LYS A 140 0.71 8.03 -12.90
CA LYS A 140 2.14 8.24 -12.61
C LYS A 140 2.49 8.08 -11.13
N LEU A 141 1.59 7.48 -10.35
CA LEU A 141 1.79 7.29 -8.93
C LEU A 141 3.02 6.40 -8.65
N ARG A 142 3.93 6.89 -7.81
CA ARG A 142 5.17 6.21 -7.40
C ARG A 142 5.11 5.78 -5.93
N TYR A 143 4.43 6.55 -5.09
CA TYR A 143 4.27 6.28 -3.67
C TYR A 143 2.78 6.16 -3.30
N LEU A 144 2.42 5.06 -2.64
CA LEU A 144 1.08 4.85 -2.09
C LEU A 144 1.17 4.47 -0.62
N TYR A 145 0.56 5.26 0.24
CA TYR A 145 0.28 4.88 1.63
C TYR A 145 -1.23 4.72 1.79
N PHE A 146 -1.66 3.52 2.18
CA PHE A 146 -3.07 3.17 2.34
C PHE A 146 -3.31 2.54 3.72
N GLU A 147 -3.77 3.37 4.65
CA GLU A 147 -4.18 2.96 5.98
C GLU A 147 -5.69 2.88 6.06
N HIS A 148 -6.17 1.64 6.08
CA HIS A 148 -7.59 1.32 6.18
C HIS A 148 -7.99 1.10 7.63
N GLU A 149 -8.95 1.87 8.09
CA GLU A 149 -9.54 1.80 9.42
C GLU A 149 -11.00 1.38 9.31
N PHE A 150 -11.40 0.34 10.03
CA PHE A 150 -12.80 -0.10 10.07
C PHE A 150 -13.24 -0.42 11.49
N VAL A 151 -14.53 -0.33 11.75
CA VAL A 151 -15.10 -0.59 13.07
C VAL A 151 -15.61 -2.02 13.13
N PHE A 152 -15.17 -2.78 14.13
CA PHE A 152 -15.64 -4.14 14.40
C PHE A 152 -16.03 -4.28 15.86
N ASN A 153 -17.30 -4.51 16.20
CA ASN A 153 -17.72 -4.70 17.59
C ASN A 153 -18.79 -5.81 17.74
N ALA A 154 -19.02 -6.30 18.95
CA ALA A 154 -19.99 -7.38 19.16
C ALA A 154 -21.43 -6.97 18.81
N ALA A 155 -21.74 -5.67 18.85
CA ALA A 155 -23.05 -5.12 18.47
C ALA A 155 -23.25 -4.98 16.96
N THR A 156 -22.21 -5.17 16.14
CA THR A 156 -22.27 -5.03 14.67
C THR A 156 -22.71 -6.31 13.96
N SER A 157 -23.40 -7.24 14.63
CA SER A 157 -24.13 -8.32 13.93
C SER A 157 -25.17 -7.79 12.93
N THR A 158 -25.62 -6.54 13.11
CA THR A 158 -26.46 -5.76 12.18
C THR A 158 -25.68 -4.69 11.38
N GLY A 159 -24.37 -4.59 11.57
CA GLY A 159 -23.51 -3.64 10.88
C GLY A 159 -23.24 -4.04 9.42
N PRO A 160 -22.75 -3.12 8.58
CA PRO A 160 -22.34 -3.46 7.23
C PRO A 160 -21.25 -4.54 7.28
N SER A 161 -21.40 -5.55 6.44
CA SER A 161 -20.41 -6.62 6.31
C SER A 161 -19.02 -6.03 6.10
N LEU A 162 -18.00 -6.54 6.82
CA LEU A 162 -16.62 -6.13 6.61
C LEU A 162 -16.00 -6.74 5.34
N SER A 163 -16.70 -7.71 4.72
CA SER A 163 -16.24 -8.42 3.51
C SER A 163 -15.78 -7.49 2.38
N PRO A 164 -16.47 -6.39 2.02
CA PRO A 164 -16.03 -5.48 0.95
C PRO A 164 -14.69 -4.78 1.24
N TYR A 165 -14.26 -4.73 2.49
CA TYR A 165 -13.01 -4.09 2.91
C TYR A 165 -11.88 -5.11 3.09
N LEU A 166 -12.22 -6.36 3.41
CA LEU A 166 -11.28 -7.45 3.66
C LEU A 166 -11.00 -8.33 2.43
N GLY A 167 -11.67 -8.07 1.31
CA GLY A 167 -11.37 -8.65 0.01
C GLY A 167 -10.05 -8.12 -0.58
N VAL A 168 -9.08 -9.03 -0.75
CA VAL A 168 -7.76 -8.74 -1.32
C VAL A 168 -7.77 -8.86 -2.85
N ASP A 169 -8.71 -9.61 -3.43
CA ASP A 169 -8.82 -9.74 -4.89
C ASP A 169 -9.33 -8.44 -5.53
N GLU A 170 -10.24 -7.74 -4.87
CA GLU A 170 -10.66 -6.40 -5.24
C GLU A 170 -9.54 -5.39 -5.06
N LEU A 171 -8.66 -5.59 -4.06
CA LEU A 171 -7.45 -4.78 -3.90
C LEU A 171 -6.46 -5.04 -5.05
N ASN A 172 -6.25 -6.30 -5.47
CA ASN A 172 -5.45 -6.62 -6.65
C ASN A 172 -5.97 -5.86 -7.88
N THR A 173 -7.29 -5.87 -8.09
CA THR A 173 -7.96 -5.16 -9.18
C THR A 173 -7.77 -3.64 -9.08
N ALA A 174 -7.95 -3.07 -7.89
CA ALA A 174 -7.80 -1.63 -7.64
C ALA A 174 -6.38 -1.12 -7.92
N LEU A 175 -5.36 -1.96 -7.73
CA LEU A 175 -3.95 -1.61 -7.94
C LEU A 175 -3.48 -1.72 -9.38
N PHE A 176 -4.25 -2.39 -10.25
CA PHE A 176 -3.88 -2.58 -11.66
C PHE A 176 -3.49 -1.28 -12.40
N PRO A 177 -4.19 -0.14 -12.23
CA PRO A 177 -3.87 1.09 -12.96
C PRO A 177 -2.47 1.68 -12.68
N VAL A 178 -1.87 1.35 -11.53
CA VAL A 178 -0.57 1.88 -11.09
C VAL A 178 0.54 0.82 -11.12
N ARG A 179 0.25 -0.36 -11.69
CA ARG A 179 1.17 -1.53 -11.68
C ARG A 179 2.57 -1.20 -12.22
N ASP A 180 2.63 -0.37 -13.26
CA ASP A 180 3.86 -0.10 -14.01
C ASP A 180 4.66 1.08 -13.43
N THR A 181 4.10 1.81 -12.47
CA THR A 181 4.68 3.07 -11.95
C THR A 181 5.00 3.04 -10.46
N LEU A 182 4.32 2.19 -9.69
CA LEU A 182 4.47 2.17 -8.23
C LEU A 182 5.86 1.65 -7.82
N GLU A 183 6.55 2.42 -6.98
CA GLU A 183 7.89 2.14 -6.48
C GLU A 183 7.89 1.81 -4.99
N GLU A 184 6.95 2.39 -4.25
CA GLU A 184 6.80 2.21 -2.81
C GLU A 184 5.32 2.12 -2.42
N CYS A 185 4.97 1.09 -1.65
CA CYS A 185 3.60 0.91 -1.16
C CYS A 185 3.55 0.50 0.32
N HIS A 186 2.61 1.11 1.04
CA HIS A 186 2.29 0.79 2.43
C HIS A 186 0.82 0.45 2.53
N PHE A 187 0.51 -0.76 2.96
CA PHE A 187 -0.84 -1.19 3.33
C PHE A 187 -0.87 -1.39 4.83
N ILE A 188 -1.84 -0.78 5.49
CA ILE A 188 -2.03 -0.89 6.93
C ILE A 188 -3.50 -1.16 7.19
N LEU A 189 -3.79 -2.15 8.03
CA LEU A 189 -5.15 -2.44 8.49
C LEU A 189 -5.27 -2.15 9.99
N ARG A 190 -6.29 -1.38 10.38
CA ARG A 190 -6.56 -1.04 11.77
C ARG A 190 -8.02 -1.17 12.13
N LEU A 191 -8.23 -1.48 13.40
CA LEU A 191 -9.53 -1.30 14.04
C LEU A 191 -9.65 0.15 14.51
N GLY A 192 -10.75 0.80 14.13
CA GLY A 192 -11.02 2.17 14.51
C GLY A 192 -11.65 2.34 15.88
N PRO A 193 -11.77 3.59 16.38
CA PRO A 193 -12.47 3.90 17.62
C PRO A 193 -13.86 3.26 17.68
N GLY A 194 -14.23 2.69 18.83
CA GLY A 194 -15.50 1.97 19.01
C GLY A 194 -15.47 0.51 18.53
N SER A 195 -14.34 0.03 18.03
CA SER A 195 -14.12 -1.41 17.84
C SER A 195 -13.92 -2.14 19.16
N ILE A 196 -14.22 -3.42 19.16
CA ILE A 196 -13.99 -4.34 20.25
C ILE A 196 -12.51 -4.34 20.65
N SER A 197 -12.27 -4.19 21.94
CA SER A 197 -10.92 -4.22 22.46
C SER A 197 -10.33 -5.63 22.36
N THR A 198 -9.00 -5.69 22.41
CA THR A 198 -8.29 -6.97 22.38
C THR A 198 -8.55 -7.86 23.60
N THR A 199 -9.09 -7.30 24.67
CA THR A 199 -9.49 -8.02 25.90
C THR A 199 -10.94 -8.49 25.85
N GLU A 200 -11.82 -7.77 25.15
CA GLU A 200 -13.23 -8.14 24.99
C GLU A 200 -13.44 -9.18 23.89
N TYR A 201 -12.62 -9.16 22.82
CA TYR A 201 -12.78 -10.07 21.69
C TYR A 201 -12.85 -11.56 22.07
N PRO A 202 -11.95 -12.10 22.92
CA PRO A 202 -12.04 -13.50 23.35
C PRO A 202 -13.33 -13.84 24.12
N LEU A 203 -13.98 -12.84 24.72
CA LEU A 203 -15.21 -13.01 25.51
C LEU A 203 -16.48 -12.89 24.66
N ALA A 204 -16.42 -12.14 23.56
CA ALA A 204 -17.58 -11.81 22.77
C ALA A 204 -18.14 -12.99 21.95
N SER A 205 -17.39 -14.08 21.76
CA SER A 205 -17.80 -15.24 20.93
C SER A 205 -18.23 -14.86 19.50
N VAL A 206 -17.78 -13.72 18.97
CA VAL A 206 -18.10 -13.25 17.62
C VAL A 206 -16.93 -13.58 16.70
N PRO A 207 -17.14 -14.32 15.59
CA PRO A 207 -16.08 -14.62 14.64
C PRO A 207 -15.65 -13.35 13.90
N PHE A 208 -14.35 -13.12 13.82
CA PHE A 208 -13.81 -12.06 12.98
C PHE A 208 -13.88 -12.47 11.49
N PRO A 209 -14.39 -11.61 10.60
CA PRO A 209 -14.48 -11.93 9.17
C PRO A 209 -13.09 -12.10 8.54
N ALA A 210 -12.93 -13.12 7.70
CA ALA A 210 -11.64 -13.43 7.12
C ALA A 210 -11.17 -12.37 6.12
N VAL A 211 -9.85 -12.14 6.09
CA VAL A 211 -9.19 -11.52 4.92
C VAL A 211 -9.20 -12.53 3.79
N GLN A 212 -9.89 -12.20 2.70
CA GLN A 212 -10.14 -13.10 1.58
C GLN A 212 -9.13 -12.86 0.46
N GLY A 213 -8.52 -13.93 -0.06
CA GLY A 213 -7.56 -13.85 -1.17
C GLY A 213 -6.11 -13.63 -0.72
N THR A 214 -5.28 -13.21 -1.68
CA THR A 214 -3.84 -12.96 -1.49
C THR A 214 -3.40 -11.83 -2.41
N LEU A 215 -2.51 -10.95 -1.95
CA LEU A 215 -2.11 -9.74 -2.66
C LEU A 215 -1.06 -10.05 -3.75
N THR A 216 -1.48 -10.76 -4.78
CA THR A 216 -0.66 -11.26 -5.89
C THR A 216 -0.26 -10.18 -6.89
N MET A 217 -0.99 -9.05 -6.94
CA MET A 217 -0.72 -7.96 -7.90
C MET A 217 0.70 -7.39 -7.73
N LEU A 218 1.27 -7.43 -6.53
CA LEU A 218 2.61 -6.91 -6.25
C LEU A 218 3.70 -7.59 -7.10
N LYS A 219 3.55 -8.89 -7.38
CA LYS A 219 4.47 -9.64 -8.25
C LYS A 219 4.57 -9.06 -9.65
N PHE A 220 3.50 -8.45 -10.13
CA PHE A 220 3.40 -7.86 -11.46
C PHE A 220 3.76 -6.37 -11.47
N MET A 221 4.37 -5.84 -10.40
CA MET A 221 4.83 -4.45 -10.33
C MET A 221 6.35 -4.37 -10.49
N PRO A 222 6.87 -4.17 -11.73
CA PRO A 222 8.30 -4.28 -12.02
C PRO A 222 9.16 -3.20 -11.34
N ARG A 223 8.57 -2.06 -10.97
CA ARG A 223 9.27 -0.94 -10.33
C ARG A 223 9.19 -0.95 -8.80
N LEU A 224 8.38 -1.84 -8.23
CA LEU A 224 8.10 -1.85 -6.81
C LEU A 224 9.32 -2.33 -6.02
N ALA A 225 9.99 -1.39 -5.35
CA ALA A 225 11.22 -1.59 -4.62
C ALA A 225 11.01 -1.62 -3.10
N LYS A 226 9.93 -1.00 -2.59
CA LYS A 226 9.64 -0.96 -1.15
C LYS A 226 8.19 -1.33 -0.86
N ILE A 227 8.00 -2.25 0.09
CA ILE A 227 6.68 -2.73 0.49
C ILE A 227 6.60 -2.80 2.00
N GLU A 228 5.54 -2.24 2.57
CA GLU A 228 5.07 -2.52 3.93
C GLU A 228 3.64 -3.04 3.87
N VAL A 229 3.39 -4.26 4.35
CA VAL A 229 2.09 -4.92 4.14
C VAL A 229 1.75 -5.87 5.30
N PRO A 230 0.46 -6.08 5.61
CA PRO A 230 0.04 -7.10 6.56
C PRO A 230 0.43 -8.50 6.10
N MET A 231 0.98 -9.31 7.00
CA MET A 231 1.26 -10.73 6.75
C MET A 231 0.02 -11.49 6.31
N THR A 232 -1.17 -11.09 6.78
CA THR A 232 -2.45 -11.71 6.42
C THR A 232 -2.80 -11.54 4.94
N MET A 233 -2.33 -10.47 4.28
CA MET A 233 -2.55 -10.26 2.85
C MET A 233 -1.59 -11.05 1.96
N LEU A 234 -0.41 -11.44 2.47
CA LEU A 234 0.58 -12.23 1.72
C LEU A 234 0.49 -13.72 2.05
N LEU A 235 0.50 -14.07 3.33
CA LEU A 235 0.52 -15.44 3.82
C LEU A 235 -0.90 -16.02 3.95
N GLY A 236 -1.93 -15.20 3.76
CA GLY A 236 -3.34 -15.59 3.84
C GLY A 236 -3.90 -15.75 5.26
N TRP A 237 -5.23 -15.76 5.35
CA TRP A 237 -5.97 -15.76 6.61
C TRP A 237 -6.12 -17.15 7.27
N TYR A 238 -6.15 -18.22 6.49
CA TYR A 238 -6.42 -19.57 7.00
C TYR A 238 -5.14 -20.31 7.41
N PRO A 239 -5.19 -21.24 8.39
CA PRO A 239 -4.01 -21.93 8.91
C PRO A 239 -3.41 -22.93 7.93
N ASN A 240 -4.24 -23.55 7.09
CA ASN A 240 -3.83 -24.59 6.14
C ASN A 240 -3.30 -24.02 4.81
N PHE A 241 -3.31 -22.70 4.66
CA PHE A 241 -2.83 -22.02 3.47
C PHE A 241 -1.69 -21.08 3.86
N ALA A 242 -0.59 -21.08 3.12
CA ALA A 242 0.46 -20.08 3.29
C ALA A 242 1.19 -19.94 1.95
N ALA A 243 0.85 -18.87 1.22
CA ALA A 243 1.48 -18.57 -0.07
C ALA A 243 3.00 -18.44 0.12
N ARG A 244 3.76 -18.87 -0.89
CA ARG A 244 5.21 -18.64 -0.92
C ARG A 244 5.44 -17.18 -1.25
N LEU A 245 6.38 -16.53 -0.56
CA LEU A 245 6.58 -15.09 -0.74
C LEU A 245 7.09 -14.75 -2.15
N GLU A 246 7.86 -15.63 -2.78
CA GLU A 246 8.28 -15.52 -4.19
C GLU A 246 7.13 -15.66 -5.21
N GLU A 247 5.97 -16.18 -4.79
CA GLU A 247 4.79 -16.25 -5.66
C GLU A 247 4.00 -14.95 -5.68
N VAL A 248 4.21 -14.06 -4.70
CA VAL A 248 3.40 -12.85 -4.49
C VAL A 248 4.22 -11.55 -4.50
N LEU A 249 5.54 -11.62 -4.27
CA LEU A 249 6.43 -10.46 -4.29
C LEU A 249 7.15 -10.31 -5.63
N PRO A 250 7.50 -9.07 -6.03
CA PRO A 250 8.30 -8.83 -7.22
C PRO A 250 9.77 -9.15 -6.98
N HIS A 251 10.47 -9.58 -8.03
CA HIS A 251 11.91 -9.91 -7.98
C HIS A 251 12.81 -8.70 -7.69
N GLY A 252 12.33 -7.48 -8.03
CA GLY A 252 13.03 -6.22 -7.82
C GLY A 252 12.93 -5.64 -6.41
N ILE A 253 12.33 -6.36 -5.46
CA ILE A 253 12.10 -5.86 -4.11
C ILE A 253 13.42 -5.58 -3.38
N VAL A 254 13.54 -4.40 -2.77
CA VAL A 254 14.72 -3.95 -2.03
C VAL A 254 14.46 -3.92 -0.52
N HIS A 255 13.29 -3.41 -0.12
CA HIS A 255 12.89 -3.33 1.28
C HIS A 255 11.50 -3.92 1.50
N LEU A 256 11.41 -4.95 2.35
CA LEU A 256 10.15 -5.59 2.72
C LEU A 256 9.89 -5.41 4.22
N THR A 257 8.71 -4.93 4.58
CA THR A 257 8.22 -4.89 5.97
C THR A 257 6.89 -5.64 6.08
N LEU A 258 6.90 -6.71 6.86
CA LEU A 258 5.73 -7.52 7.17
C LEU A 258 5.13 -7.07 8.49
N ARG A 259 3.85 -6.72 8.49
CA ARG A 259 3.11 -6.28 9.68
C ARG A 259 2.22 -7.38 10.22
N ASP A 260 2.00 -7.40 11.53
CA ASP A 260 1.06 -8.32 12.18
C ASP A 260 -0.37 -7.76 12.27
N ASP A 261 -0.75 -6.88 11.35
CA ASP A 261 -2.09 -6.29 11.32
C ASP A 261 -3.14 -7.40 11.22
N LEU A 262 -4.12 -7.36 12.13
CA LEU A 262 -5.21 -8.33 12.30
C LEU A 262 -4.80 -9.78 12.63
N VAL A 263 -3.52 -10.11 12.75
CA VAL A 263 -3.07 -11.50 13.01
C VAL A 263 -3.65 -12.05 14.31
N ARG A 264 -3.87 -11.21 15.32
CA ARG A 264 -4.49 -11.63 16.60
C ARG A 264 -5.92 -12.20 16.44
N TYR A 265 -6.62 -11.83 15.37
CA TYR A 265 -7.95 -12.32 15.05
C TYR A 265 -7.94 -13.50 14.08
N CYS A 266 -6.76 -13.87 13.55
CA CYS A 266 -6.61 -14.97 12.62
C CYS A 266 -6.61 -16.33 13.33
N PRO A 267 -7.18 -17.38 12.73
CA PRO A 267 -7.12 -18.74 13.27
C PRO A 267 -5.69 -19.31 13.37
N TRP A 268 -4.72 -18.79 12.59
CA TRP A 268 -3.34 -19.26 12.63
C TRP A 268 -2.47 -18.57 13.69
N VAL A 269 -3.05 -17.76 14.58
CA VAL A 269 -2.33 -17.19 15.74
C VAL A 269 -1.87 -18.26 16.73
N ALA A 270 -2.47 -19.46 16.69
CA ALA A 270 -2.06 -20.61 17.49
C ALA A 270 -0.60 -21.01 17.16
N PRO A 271 0.23 -21.39 18.16
CA PRO A 271 1.68 -21.57 17.98
C PRO A 271 2.08 -22.46 16.80
N SER A 272 1.48 -23.64 16.66
CA SER A 272 1.81 -24.59 15.59
C SER A 272 1.50 -24.07 14.18
N ASN A 273 0.47 -23.23 14.03
CA ASN A 273 0.10 -22.62 12.75
C ASN A 273 0.94 -21.36 12.47
N ALA A 274 1.25 -20.60 13.52
CA ALA A 274 2.16 -19.45 13.45
C ALA A 274 3.55 -19.86 12.97
N GLU A 275 4.08 -20.97 13.48
CA GLU A 275 5.36 -21.52 13.05
C GLU A 275 5.35 -21.81 11.54
N LYS A 276 4.33 -22.52 11.02
CA LYS A 276 4.23 -22.79 9.57
C LYS A 276 4.28 -21.53 8.72
N LYS A 277 3.66 -20.44 9.19
CA LYS A 277 3.61 -19.15 8.47
C LYS A 277 4.93 -18.40 8.54
N VAL A 278 5.56 -18.38 9.72
CA VAL A 278 6.91 -17.81 9.91
C VAL A 278 7.95 -18.60 9.12
N MET A 279 7.78 -19.92 8.96
CA MET A 279 8.65 -20.74 8.13
C MET A 279 8.63 -20.32 6.66
N ARG A 280 7.52 -19.81 6.11
CA ARG A 280 7.51 -19.22 4.76
C ARG A 280 8.41 -17.98 4.64
N ILE A 281 8.51 -17.19 5.70
CA ILE A 281 9.45 -16.05 5.77
C ILE A 281 10.89 -16.58 5.78
N ALA A 282 11.14 -17.67 6.52
CA ALA A 282 12.45 -18.32 6.57
C ALA A 282 12.89 -18.84 5.19
N GLU A 283 12.00 -19.58 4.51
CA GLU A 283 12.21 -20.11 3.16
C GLU A 283 12.56 -18.98 2.18
N TYR A 284 11.85 -17.86 2.24
CA TYR A 284 12.12 -16.70 1.39
C TYR A 284 13.49 -16.06 1.67
N ILE A 285 13.88 -15.90 2.94
CA ILE A 285 15.20 -15.38 3.34
C ILE A 285 16.32 -16.30 2.83
N GLN A 286 16.12 -17.62 2.90
CA GLN A 286 17.08 -18.63 2.44
C GLN A 286 17.17 -18.67 0.91
N GLY A 287 16.03 -18.58 0.22
CA GLY A 287 15.93 -18.57 -1.25
C GLY A 287 16.17 -17.22 -1.91
N ARG A 288 16.53 -16.17 -1.15
CA ARG A 288 16.62 -14.79 -1.65
C ARG A 288 17.53 -14.63 -2.87
N ALA A 289 18.61 -15.41 -2.96
CA ALA A 289 19.54 -15.34 -4.09
C ALA A 289 18.85 -15.65 -5.44
N PHE A 290 17.79 -16.46 -5.43
CA PHE A 290 17.06 -16.86 -6.63
C PHE A 290 15.87 -15.95 -6.94
N HIS A 291 15.16 -15.49 -5.90
CA HIS A 291 13.86 -14.84 -6.09
C HIS A 291 13.86 -13.34 -5.71
N ALA A 292 14.88 -12.88 -5.00
CA ALA A 292 14.93 -11.53 -4.43
C ALA A 292 16.38 -11.03 -4.32
N ALA A 293 17.14 -11.10 -5.42
CA ALA A 293 18.57 -10.80 -5.44
C ALA A 293 18.90 -9.35 -5.01
N HIS A 294 17.93 -8.44 -5.13
CA HIS A 294 18.06 -7.03 -4.75
C HIS A 294 17.61 -6.73 -3.31
N LEU A 295 17.13 -7.73 -2.57
CA LEU A 295 16.59 -7.55 -1.22
C LEU A 295 17.71 -7.15 -0.26
N GLN A 296 17.67 -5.90 0.20
CA GLN A 296 18.62 -5.36 1.17
C GLN A 296 18.11 -5.48 2.60
N SER A 297 16.80 -5.37 2.82
CA SER A 297 16.25 -5.51 4.16
C SER A 297 14.88 -6.17 4.19
N LEU A 298 14.70 -7.08 5.13
CA LEU A 298 13.40 -7.62 5.53
C LEU A 298 13.13 -7.24 6.98
N LYS A 299 11.91 -6.80 7.29
CA LYS A 299 11.49 -6.51 8.66
C LYS A 299 10.18 -7.22 8.97
N VAL A 300 10.03 -7.72 10.18
CA VAL A 300 8.76 -8.19 10.74
C VAL A 300 8.43 -7.31 11.93
N ARG A 301 7.36 -6.52 11.80
CA ARG A 301 6.87 -5.59 12.81
C ARG A 301 5.68 -6.20 13.55
N LEU A 302 5.90 -6.52 14.81
CA LEU A 302 4.88 -7.04 15.73
C LEU A 302 4.31 -5.92 16.58
N THR A 303 3.00 -5.74 16.54
CA THR A 303 2.22 -4.77 17.31
C THR A 303 1.03 -5.45 17.99
N SER A 304 0.17 -6.12 17.21
CA SER A 304 -1.10 -6.66 17.70
C SER A 304 -0.98 -8.08 18.29
N ALA A 305 -0.16 -8.92 17.67
CA ALA A 305 0.03 -10.34 17.93
C ALA A 305 1.41 -10.65 18.53
N LYS A 306 2.08 -9.63 19.10
CA LYS A 306 3.39 -9.76 19.74
C LYS A 306 3.50 -10.99 20.65
N ARG A 307 2.58 -11.17 21.60
CA ARG A 307 2.63 -12.31 22.54
C ARG A 307 2.59 -13.68 21.87
N SER A 308 1.94 -13.79 20.72
CA SER A 308 1.75 -15.05 20.01
C SER A 308 2.88 -15.36 19.04
N LEU A 309 3.46 -14.32 18.39
CA LEU A 309 4.46 -14.49 17.34
C LEU A 309 5.90 -14.26 17.80
N VAL A 310 6.12 -13.63 18.96
CA VAL A 310 7.47 -13.26 19.45
C VAL A 310 8.43 -14.46 19.50
N HIS A 311 7.95 -15.64 19.90
CA HIS A 311 8.78 -16.83 20.01
C HIS A 311 9.17 -17.37 18.63
N SER A 312 8.21 -17.55 17.72
CA SER A 312 8.49 -18.08 16.37
C SER A 312 9.35 -17.13 15.54
N VAL A 313 9.04 -15.82 15.57
CA VAL A 313 9.83 -14.79 14.87
C VAL A 313 11.21 -14.61 15.51
N GLY A 314 11.29 -14.69 16.84
CA GLY A 314 12.56 -14.66 17.57
C GLY A 314 13.46 -15.87 17.23
N ALA A 315 12.89 -17.07 17.17
CA ALA A 315 13.60 -18.28 16.76
C ALA A 315 14.12 -18.16 15.31
N LEU A 316 13.30 -17.62 14.40
CA LEU A 316 13.72 -17.32 13.04
C LEU A 316 14.90 -16.34 13.00
N ASN A 317 14.84 -15.27 13.81
CA ASN A 317 15.91 -14.27 13.87
C ASN A 317 17.24 -14.91 14.30
N ILE A 318 17.20 -15.80 15.29
CA ILE A 318 18.40 -16.52 15.76
C ILE A 318 18.93 -17.47 14.67
N SER A 319 18.06 -18.28 14.05
CA SER A 319 18.47 -19.33 13.10
C SER A 319 19.05 -18.80 11.79
N THR A 320 18.78 -17.54 11.44
CA THR A 320 19.24 -16.89 10.21
C THR A 320 20.45 -15.98 10.41
N THR A 321 20.87 -15.76 11.66
CA THR A 321 22.05 -14.94 11.96
C THR A 321 23.33 -15.60 11.41
N GLY A 322 24.19 -14.80 10.77
CA GLY A 322 25.51 -15.26 10.27
C GLY A 322 25.54 -15.86 8.86
N ARG A 323 24.41 -15.97 8.15
CA ARG A 323 24.33 -16.46 6.75
C ARG A 323 24.35 -15.32 5.72
N GLY A 324 25.32 -14.42 5.84
CA GLY A 324 25.39 -13.21 5.00
C GLY A 324 24.23 -12.24 5.27
N SER A 325 23.71 -12.26 6.50
CA SER A 325 22.70 -11.33 6.97
C SER A 325 22.97 -10.91 8.41
N THR A 326 22.86 -9.61 8.68
CA THR A 326 22.91 -9.03 10.02
C THR A 326 21.49 -8.91 10.55
N THR A 327 21.28 -9.42 11.76
CA THR A 327 19.98 -9.40 12.42
C THR A 327 19.91 -8.26 13.44
N SER A 328 18.72 -7.70 13.64
CA SER A 328 18.47 -6.60 14.57
C SER A 328 17.11 -6.76 15.24
N LEU A 329 17.01 -6.29 16.48
CA LEU A 329 15.76 -6.24 17.21
C LEU A 329 15.59 -4.83 17.78
N THR A 330 14.55 -4.13 17.33
CA THR A 330 14.17 -2.83 17.86
C THR A 330 12.91 -2.97 18.70
N ARG A 331 12.99 -2.66 20.00
CA ARG A 331 11.84 -2.66 20.91
C ARG A 331 11.32 -1.24 21.09
N GLY A 332 10.09 -1.01 20.66
CA GLY A 332 9.33 0.21 20.92
C GLY A 332 8.30 0.01 22.03
N LYS A 333 7.67 1.11 22.47
CA LYS A 333 6.68 1.11 23.57
C LYS A 333 5.51 0.14 23.36
N LYS A 334 5.05 -0.01 22.11
CA LYS A 334 3.92 -0.88 21.73
C LYS A 334 4.25 -1.85 20.60
N SER A 335 5.52 -1.98 20.23
CA SER A 335 5.92 -2.76 19.06
C SER A 335 7.29 -3.39 19.21
N GLU A 336 7.51 -4.53 18.56
CA GLU A 336 8.84 -5.09 18.35
C GLU A 336 9.07 -5.26 16.86
N THR A 337 10.25 -4.88 16.38
CA THR A 337 10.62 -5.03 14.98
C THR A 337 11.86 -5.91 14.90
N TYR A 338 11.72 -7.04 14.24
CA TYR A 338 12.80 -7.96 13.89
C TYR A 338 13.26 -7.60 12.48
N GLY A 339 14.54 -7.32 12.31
CA GLY A 339 15.09 -6.87 11.04
C GLY A 339 16.25 -7.74 10.58
N TRP A 340 16.25 -8.10 9.31
CA TRP A 340 17.34 -8.74 8.59
C TRP A 340 17.88 -7.74 7.57
N GLN A 341 19.17 -7.45 7.64
CA GLN A 341 19.90 -6.70 6.63
C GLN A 341 20.80 -7.66 5.87
N PHE A 342 20.80 -7.55 4.55
CA PHE A 342 21.57 -8.42 3.67
C PHE A 342 22.69 -7.63 3.02
N GLU A 343 23.90 -8.17 3.04
CA GLU A 343 25.01 -7.56 2.32
C GLU A 343 24.74 -7.66 0.82
N MET A 344 24.90 -6.53 0.12
CA MET A 344 24.96 -6.55 -1.34
C MET A 344 26.13 -7.43 -1.74
N ALA A 345 25.86 -8.47 -2.54
CA ALA A 345 26.92 -9.20 -3.21
C ALA A 345 27.70 -8.19 -4.03
N LYS A 346 28.91 -7.83 -3.58
CA LYS A 346 29.79 -6.96 -4.37
C LYS A 346 29.93 -7.65 -5.72
N PRO A 347 29.65 -6.97 -6.85
CA PRO A 347 29.92 -7.55 -8.15
C PRO A 347 31.40 -7.89 -8.15
N THR A 348 31.70 -9.18 -8.14
CA THR A 348 33.07 -9.66 -8.25
C THR A 348 33.57 -9.09 -9.56
N LEU A 349 34.46 -8.09 -9.50
CA LEU A 349 35.19 -7.62 -10.67
C LEU A 349 36.05 -8.80 -11.11
N THR A 350 35.47 -9.69 -11.91
CA THR A 350 36.20 -10.60 -12.75
C THR A 350 36.95 -9.72 -13.73
N SER A 351 38.21 -9.44 -13.37
CA SER A 351 39.19 -8.89 -14.30
C SER A 351 39.10 -9.74 -15.57
N PRO A 352 39.01 -9.15 -16.77
CA PRO A 352 39.05 -9.93 -17.99
C PRO A 352 40.42 -10.60 -18.02
N THR A 353 40.45 -11.90 -17.76
CA THR A 353 41.63 -12.72 -17.97
C THR A 353 41.90 -12.68 -19.46
N THR A 354 42.89 -11.87 -19.86
CA THR A 354 43.42 -11.81 -21.22
C THR A 354 43.90 -13.21 -21.58
N VAL A 355 43.08 -13.98 -22.30
CA VAL A 355 43.48 -15.27 -22.87
C VAL A 355 44.46 -14.96 -24.00
N CYS A 356 45.74 -15.18 -23.73
CA CYS A 356 46.80 -15.11 -24.72
C CYS A 356 46.63 -16.31 -25.67
N HIS A 357 46.03 -16.07 -26.84
CA HIS A 357 45.96 -17.06 -27.92
C HIS A 357 47.32 -17.19 -28.58
N THR A 358 48.06 -18.25 -28.26
CA THR A 358 49.11 -18.76 -29.14
C THR A 358 48.46 -19.53 -30.29
N ALA A 359 48.77 -19.07 -31.50
CA ALA A 359 48.31 -19.63 -32.75
C ALA A 359 48.80 -21.07 -32.93
N ARG A 360 47.88 -21.98 -33.28
CA ARG A 360 48.21 -23.26 -33.91
C ARG A 360 47.42 -23.36 -35.21
N LYS A 361 48.17 -23.41 -36.31
CA LYS A 361 47.72 -23.69 -37.68
C LYS A 361 47.33 -25.17 -37.82
N ASP A 362 46.63 -25.43 -38.92
CA ASP A 362 46.24 -26.71 -39.54
C ASP A 362 44.77 -27.05 -39.29
N SER A 363 43.92 -27.43 -40.24
CA SER A 363 44.00 -27.50 -41.70
C SER A 363 42.59 -27.90 -42.22
N VAL A 364 42.17 -27.33 -43.36
CA VAL A 364 41.37 -27.94 -44.45
C VAL A 364 40.11 -28.78 -44.11
N PHE A 365 38.93 -28.26 -44.46
CA PHE A 365 37.99 -28.84 -45.46
C PHE A 365 36.74 -27.92 -45.61
N ARG A 366 36.39 -27.63 -46.87
CA ARG A 366 35.11 -27.05 -47.37
C ARG A 366 34.54 -28.09 -48.36
N PRO A 367 33.36 -27.91 -48.99
CA PRO A 367 32.07 -27.33 -48.59
C PRO A 367 30.89 -28.29 -48.94
N MET A 368 29.64 -27.94 -48.61
CA MET A 368 28.47 -28.03 -49.52
C MET A 368 27.25 -27.32 -48.89
N SER A 369 26.58 -26.50 -49.70
CA SER A 369 25.20 -26.01 -49.55
C SER A 369 24.36 -26.70 -50.66
N PRO A 370 23.07 -26.37 -50.93
CA PRO A 370 21.96 -25.78 -50.17
C PRO A 370 20.64 -26.61 -50.35
N LEU A 371 19.47 -25.97 -50.12
CA LEU A 371 18.07 -26.34 -50.50
C LEU A 371 17.34 -27.21 -49.45
N SER A 372 16.05 -27.05 -49.11
CA SER A 372 14.90 -26.44 -49.78
C SER A 372 13.72 -26.22 -48.82
N GLU A 373 12.98 -25.13 -49.04
CA GLU A 373 11.51 -25.00 -49.17
C GLU A 373 10.48 -25.59 -48.17
N SER A 374 9.52 -24.70 -47.85
CA SER A 374 8.06 -24.91 -47.70
C SER A 374 7.57 -25.64 -46.42
N CYS A 375 6.41 -25.39 -45.80
CA CYS A 375 5.11 -24.83 -46.20
C CYS A 375 4.35 -24.35 -44.94
N TRP A 376 3.59 -23.26 -45.06
CA TRP A 376 2.38 -22.95 -44.26
C TRP A 376 1.23 -23.90 -44.69
N PRO A 377 0.14 -24.16 -43.92
CA PRO A 377 -0.83 -23.12 -43.56
C PRO A 377 -1.64 -23.27 -42.25
N ASP A 378 -2.36 -22.18 -42.02
CA ASP A 378 -3.46 -21.88 -41.12
C ASP A 378 -4.38 -23.02 -40.69
N ALA A 379 -4.86 -22.94 -39.44
CA ALA A 379 -6.16 -23.45 -39.06
C ALA A 379 -6.87 -22.48 -38.10
N ASN A 380 -8.08 -22.12 -38.51
CA ASN A 380 -9.05 -21.25 -37.86
C ASN A 380 -9.45 -21.74 -36.46
N PHE A 381 -9.69 -20.78 -35.55
CA PHE A 381 -10.50 -20.99 -34.35
C PHE A 381 -11.82 -20.23 -34.50
N PHE A 382 -12.91 -20.96 -34.26
CA PHE A 382 -14.22 -20.43 -33.86
C PHE A 382 -14.15 -19.86 -32.45
#